data_AF-A0A8T4EKA4-F1
#
_entry.id   AF-A0A8T4EKA4-F1
#
_cell.length_a   1.000
_cell.length_b   1.000
_cell.length_c   1.000
_cell.angle_alpha   90.00
_cell.angle_beta   90.00
_cell.angle_gamma   90.00
#
_symmetry.space_group_name_H-M   'P 1'
#
loop_
_entity.id
_entity.type
_entity.pdbx_description
1 polymer ?
#
loop_
_entity_poly.entity_id
_entity_poly.type
_entity_poly.pdbx_seq_one_letter_code
_entity_poly.pdbx_strand_id
1 'polypeptide(L)' 'MEEKEVKFLNINPDEIQEKLKSIGAERVGEMMFRSIAFDHDDFRLDKQAAWLRLRSDGSKTTLAFKK' A
#
# COMPACT_ATOMS: atom_id res chain seq x y z
N MET A 1 14.09 8.28 4.03
CA MET A 1 12.72 8.80 3.91
C MET A 1 11.85 7.96 4.82
N GLU A 2 11.13 8.60 5.73
CA GLU A 2 10.29 7.93 6.73
C GLU A 2 8.83 8.05 6.27
N GLU A 3 8.09 6.94 6.26
CA GLU A 3 6.66 6.91 5.94
C GLU A 3 5.89 6.60 7.24
N LYS A 4 4.84 7.37 7.51
CA LYS A 4 3.95 7.15 8.65
C LYS A 4 2.55 6.84 8.13
N GLU A 5 2.12 5.59 8.31
CA GLU A 5 0.81 5.10 7.88
C GLU A 5 0.03 4.50 9.06
N VAL A 6 -1.31 4.61 9.02
CA VAL A 6 -2.23 3.95 9.95
C VAL A 6 -3.29 3.20 9.16
N LYS A 7 -3.65 1.99 9.61
CA LYS A 7 -4.66 1.16 8.96
C LYS A 7 -5.93 1.11 9.80
N PHE A 8 -7.03 1.56 9.21
CA PHE A 8 -8.37 1.42 9.78
C PHE A 8 -9.06 0.21 9.15
N LEU A 9 -9.45 -0.77 9.97
CA LEU A 9 -10.16 -1.97 9.53
C LEU A 9 -11.68 -1.76 9.69
N ASN A 10 -12.47 -2.56 8.98
CA ASN A 10 -13.94 -2.61 9.09
C ASN A 10 -14.65 -1.26 8.82
N ILE A 11 -14.13 -0.48 7.88
CA ILE A 11 -14.80 0.74 7.43
C ILE A 11 -15.98 0.44 6.51
N ASN A 12 -16.96 1.35 6.46
CA ASN A 12 -17.92 1.42 5.36
C ASN A 12 -17.33 2.28 4.22
N PRO A 13 -16.98 1.71 3.05
CA PRO A 13 -16.32 2.45 1.98
C PRO A 13 -17.13 3.64 1.45
N ASP A 14 -18.45 3.54 1.40
CA ASP A 14 -19.31 4.60 0.86
C ASP A 14 -19.36 5.80 1.81
N GLU A 15 -19.53 5.54 3.11
CA GLU A 15 -19.50 6.59 4.14
C GLU A 15 -18.15 7.32 4.21
N ILE A 16 -17.04 6.58 4.06
CA ILE A 16 -15.70 7.18 4.09
C ILE A 16 -15.45 8.02 2.84
N GLN A 17 -15.87 7.57 1.66
CA GLN A 17 -15.75 8.35 0.43
C GLN A 17 -16.51 9.68 0.51
N GLU A 18 -17.74 9.67 1.05
CA GLU A 18 -18.50 10.92 1.24
C GLU A 18 -17.84 11.86 2.25
N LYS A 19 -17.31 11.32 3.37
CA LYS A 19 -16.54 12.13 4.35
C LYS A 19 -15.30 12.75 3.71
N LEU A 20 -14.53 11.98 2.93
CA LEU A 20 -13.35 12.47 2.22
C LEU A 20 -13.71 13.58 1.23
N LYS A 21 -14.78 13.40 0.45
CA LYS A 21 -15.28 14.42 -0.47
C LYS A 21 -15.70 15.70 0.26
N SER A 22 -16.34 15.58 1.43
CA SER A 22 -16.78 16.73 2.23
C SER A 22 -15.64 17.61 2.75
N ILE A 23 -14.42 17.07 2.87
CA ILE A 23 -13.22 17.81 3.26
C ILE A 23 -12.34 18.22 2.07
N GLY A 24 -12.85 18.06 0.84
CA GLY A 24 -12.17 18.49 -0.39
C GLY A 24 -11.23 17.46 -1.02
N ALA A 25 -11.31 16.18 -0.63
CA ALA A 25 -10.53 15.15 -1.31
C ALA A 25 -11.06 14.87 -2.72
N GLU A 26 -10.15 14.63 -3.67
CA GLU A 26 -10.46 14.29 -5.05
C GLU A 26 -10.25 12.80 -5.33
N ARG A 27 -11.17 12.21 -6.10
CA ARG A 27 -11.03 10.81 -6.55
C ARG A 27 -10.07 10.76 -7.73
N VAL A 28 -8.90 10.18 -7.51
CA VAL A 28 -7.84 10.06 -8.54
C VAL A 28 -7.98 8.82 -9.44
N GLY A 29 -8.90 7.90 -9.13
CA GLY A 29 -9.21 6.73 -9.94
C GLY A 29 -9.31 5.43 -9.13
N GLU A 30 -9.45 4.32 -9.86
CA GLU A 30 -9.34 2.97 -9.30
C GLU A 30 -8.08 2.31 -9.85
N MET A 31 -7.37 1.57 -9.00
CA MET A 31 -6.11 0.92 -9.34
C MET A 31 -6.17 -0.55 -8.97
N MET A 32 -5.77 -1.41 -9.92
CA MET A 32 -5.59 -2.84 -9.69
C MET A 32 -4.11 -3.10 -9.42
N PHE A 33 -3.77 -3.26 -8.15
CA PHE A 33 -2.38 -3.49 -7.76
C PHE A 33 -1.97 -4.95 -7.93
N ARG A 34 -0.85 -5.19 -8.63
CA ARG A 34 -0.15 -6.47 -8.62
C ARG A 34 1.13 -6.33 -7.81
N SER A 35 1.36 -7.24 -6.87
CA SER A 35 2.55 -7.24 -6.01
C SER A 35 3.26 -8.60 -6.02
N ILE A 36 4.59 -8.57 -6.08
CA ILE A 36 5.47 -9.72 -5.85
C ILE A 36 6.38 -9.36 -4.68
N ALA A 37 6.32 -10.14 -3.61
CA ALA A 37 7.22 -10.01 -2.47
C ALA A 37 8.43 -10.92 -2.68
N PHE A 38 9.60 -10.44 -2.26
CA PHE A 38 10.85 -11.18 -2.32
C PHE A 38 11.39 -11.35 -0.90
N ASP A 39 11.89 -12.54 -0.62
CA ASP A 39 12.71 -12.83 0.55
C ASP A 39 13.81 -13.81 0.11
N HIS A 40 14.74 -14.07 1.01
CA HIS A 40 15.72 -15.13 0.87
C HIS A 40 15.11 -16.48 1.27
N ASP A 41 15.71 -17.59 0.84
CA ASP A 41 15.29 -18.94 1.20
C ASP A 41 15.24 -19.17 2.73
N ASP A 42 16.00 -18.39 3.49
CA ASP A 42 16.05 -18.44 4.96
C ASP A 42 15.09 -17.44 5.66
N PHE A 43 14.24 -16.74 4.90
CA PHE A 43 13.27 -15.77 5.39
C PHE A 43 13.87 -14.66 6.28
N ARG A 44 15.10 -14.22 5.99
CA ARG A 44 15.78 -13.22 6.82
C ARG A 44 15.14 -11.84 6.79
N LEU A 45 14.38 -11.47 5.75
CA LEU A 45 13.69 -10.17 5.72
C LEU A 45 12.46 -10.22 6.62
N ASP A 46 11.65 -11.28 6.52
CA ASP A 46 10.50 -11.51 7.41
C ASP A 46 10.91 -11.49 8.89
N LYS A 47 12.01 -12.17 9.24
CA LYS A 47 12.57 -12.17 10.61
C LYS A 47 12.94 -10.78 11.14
N GLN A 48 13.14 -9.80 10.25
CA GLN A 48 13.44 -8.41 10.59
C GLN A 48 12.23 -7.49 10.42
N ALA A 49 11.04 -8.04 10.17
CA ALA A 49 9.86 -7.30 9.75
C ALA A 49 10.12 -6.37 8.55
N ALA A 50 11.07 -6.75 7.69
CA ALA A 50 11.44 -6.00 6.50
C ALA A 50 10.74 -6.58 5.26
N TRP A 51 10.49 -5.74 4.25
CA TRP A 51 9.71 -6.12 3.08
C TRP A 51 10.34 -5.58 1.79
N LEU A 52 10.84 -6.47 0.93
CA LEU A 52 11.22 -6.13 -0.45
C LEU A 52 10.10 -6.52 -1.40
N ARG A 53 9.61 -5.59 -2.22
CA ARG A 53 8.56 -5.88 -3.20
C ARG A 53 8.67 -5.11 -4.49
N LEU A 54 8.24 -5.76 -5.57
CA LEU A 54 7.88 -5.11 -6.82
C LEU A 54 6.36 -4.96 -6.86
N ARG A 55 5.87 -3.74 -7.05
CA ARG A 55 4.43 -3.45 -7.16
C ARG A 55 4.13 -2.64 -8.42
N SER A 56 3.13 -3.06 -9.17
CA SER A 56 2.57 -2.29 -10.27
C SER A 56 1.14 -1.86 -9.97
N ASP A 57 0.77 -0.65 -10.40
CA ASP A 57 -0.60 -0.12 -10.38
C ASP A 57 -1.31 -0.24 -11.74
N GLY A 58 -0.65 -0.87 -12.73
CA GLY A 58 -1.10 -0.96 -14.12
C GLY A 58 -0.51 0.11 -15.04
N SER A 59 0.00 1.22 -14.51
CA SER A 59 0.65 2.30 -15.26
C SER A 59 2.16 2.38 -15.01
N LYS A 60 2.57 2.17 -13.77
CA LYS A 60 3.95 2.24 -13.29
C LYS A 60 4.27 0.99 -12.51
N THR A 61 5.55 0.62 -12.49
CA THR A 61 6.09 -0.40 -11.60
C THR A 61 7.12 0.24 -10.67
N THR A 62 7.01 -0.06 -9.36
CA THR A 62 7.86 0.49 -8.30
C THR A 62 8.47 -0.65 -7.49
N LEU A 63 9.79 -0.61 -7.30
CA LEU A 63 10.52 -1.45 -6.34
C LEU A 63 10.63 -0.69 -5.01
N ALA A 64 10.26 -1.33 -3.92
CA ALA A 64 10.31 -0.72 -2.59
C ALA A 64 10.89 -1.69 -1.55
N PHE A 65 11.67 -1.13 -0.63
CA PHE A 65 12.13 -1.78 0.59
C PHE A 65 11.59 -1.03 1.80
N LYS A 66 10.83 -1.71 2.66
CA LYS A 66 10.30 -1.18 3.93
C LYS A 66 10.95 -1.90 5.11
N LYS A 67 11.30 -1.17 6.17
CA LYS A 67 11.82 -1.67 7.44
C LYS A 67 11.39 -0.73 8.56
#